data_AF-A0A7V1LGT4-F1
#
_entry.id   AF-A0A7V1LGT4-F1
#
_cell.length_a   1.000
_cell.length_b   1.000
_cell.length_c   1.000
_cell.angle_alpha   90.00
_cell.angle_beta   90.00
_cell.angle_gamma   90.00
#
_symmetry.space_group_name_H-M   'P 1'
#
loop_
_entity.id
_entity.type
_entity.pdbx_description
1 polymer ?
#
loop_
_entity_poly.entity_id
_entity_poly.type
_entity_poly.pdbx_seq_one_letter_code
_entity_poly.pdbx_strand_id
1 'polypeptide(L)'
;MCNTLGRQVHWIVQVDRTKGTISDIMRDIKKYSAWDIMEIIENMKGKDLIAIFEKNAMEYKDRKRKFWKKRFDDQVVRDQKMFYTKLRYIHNNPVKAGLVIRPEEYRYSSARNYKKGDHSIIWVNTEMLGVIIE
;
A
#
# COMPACT_ATOMS: atom_id res chain seq x y z
N MET A 1 -0.95 5.68 -4.60
CA MET A 1 -1.08 4.33 -3.99
C MET A 1 -0.92 3.25 -5.05
N CYS A 2 -0.22 2.14 -4.79
CA CYS A 2 -0.30 0.92 -5.62
C CYS A 2 0.02 -0.33 -4.79
N ASN A 3 -0.76 -1.39 -4.96
CA ASN A 3 -0.47 -2.72 -4.40
C ASN A 3 0.07 -3.65 -5.50
N THR A 4 1.34 -4.05 -5.43
CA THR A 4 1.93 -4.95 -6.42
C THR A 4 1.79 -6.39 -5.94
N LEU A 5 0.96 -7.18 -6.63
CA LEU A 5 0.82 -8.63 -6.43
C LEU A 5 0.41 -9.08 -5.00
N GLY A 6 -0.22 -8.21 -4.21
CA GLY A 6 -0.59 -8.54 -2.82
C GLY A 6 0.61 -8.77 -1.90
N ARG A 7 1.84 -8.44 -2.36
CA ARG A 7 3.08 -8.66 -1.61
C ARG A 7 3.64 -7.38 -1.02
N GLN A 8 3.52 -6.27 -1.75
CA GLN A 8 4.08 -4.98 -1.36
C GLN A 8 3.14 -3.86 -1.74
N VAL A 9 3.00 -2.89 -0.84
CA VAL A 9 2.15 -1.73 -1.02
C VAL A 9 3.03 -0.47 -0.99
N HIS A 10 2.85 0.41 -1.98
CA HIS A 10 3.56 1.67 -2.08
C HIS A 10 2.60 2.85 -2.00
N TRP A 11 2.89 3.77 -1.08
CA TRP A 11 2.09 4.97 -0.83
C TRP A 11 2.94 6.23 -0.97
N ILE A 12 2.27 7.29 -1.42
CA ILE A 12 2.72 8.66 -1.22
C ILE A 12 1.62 9.28 -0.38
N VAL A 13 1.98 9.81 0.78
CA VAL A 13 1.04 10.32 1.78
C VAL A 13 1.49 11.70 2.25
N GLN A 14 0.53 12.56 2.54
CA GLN A 14 0.76 13.73 3.38
C GLN A 14 0.31 13.39 4.79
N VAL A 15 1.17 13.67 5.77
CA VAL A 15 0.91 13.40 7.17
C VAL A 15 0.68 14.71 7.89
N ASP A 16 -0.47 14.80 8.58
CA ASP A 16 -0.71 15.83 9.57
C ASP A 16 0.07 15.49 10.84
N ARG A 17 1.14 16.26 11.10
CA ARG A 17 2.04 16.01 12.24
C ARG A 17 1.38 16.23 13.60
N THR A 18 0.24 16.92 13.66
CA THR A 18 -0.52 17.07 14.92
C THR A 18 -1.21 15.78 15.33
N LYS A 19 -1.43 14.86 14.37
CA LYS A 19 -2.10 13.56 14.58
C LYS A 19 -1.13 12.39 14.80
N GLY A 20 0.17 12.64 14.80
CA GLY A 20 1.21 11.64 15.05
C GLY A 20 2.28 11.58 13.96
N THR A 21 3.26 10.71 14.18
CA THR A 21 4.37 10.50 13.24
C THR A 21 4.00 9.49 12.15
N ILE A 22 4.78 9.42 11.07
CA ILE A 22 4.63 8.36 10.06
C ILE A 22 4.75 6.96 10.69
N SER A 23 5.59 6.81 11.72
CA SER A 23 5.77 5.55 12.45
C SER A 23 4.51 5.17 13.23
N ASP A 24 3.83 6.13 13.84
CA ASP A 24 2.56 5.90 14.54
C ASP A 24 1.47 5.46 13.57
N ILE A 25 1.33 6.18 12.46
CA ILE A 25 0.35 5.84 11.42
C ILE A 25 0.63 4.45 10.83
N MET A 26 1.89 4.15 10.49
CA MET A 26 2.26 2.85 9.95
C MET A 26 2.10 1.71 10.96
N ARG A 27 2.33 1.95 12.25
CA ARG A 27 2.05 0.98 13.31
C ARG A 27 0.56 0.64 13.31
N ASP A 28 -0.29 1.64 13.29
CA ASP A 28 -1.74 1.45 13.44
C ASP A 28 -2.34 0.80 12.19
N ILE A 29 -1.95 1.25 11.00
CA ILE A 29 -2.32 0.61 9.73
C ILE A 29 -1.95 -0.87 9.74
N LYS A 30 -0.69 -1.20 10.10
CA LYS A 30 -0.23 -2.60 10.12
C LYS A 30 -0.98 -3.43 11.16
N LYS A 31 -1.34 -2.84 12.30
CA LYS A 31 -2.07 -3.51 13.37
C LYS A 31 -3.50 -3.84 12.94
N TYR A 32 -4.28 -2.83 12.58
CA TYR A 32 -5.71 -3.01 12.28
C TYR A 32 -5.92 -3.83 11.01
N SER A 33 -5.18 -3.55 9.93
CA SER A 33 -5.30 -4.36 8.71
C SER A 33 -4.86 -5.82 8.92
N ALA A 34 -3.86 -6.09 9.76
CA ALA A 34 -3.51 -7.46 10.07
C ALA A 34 -4.62 -8.17 10.86
N TRP A 35 -5.31 -7.48 11.77
CA TRP A 35 -6.45 -8.06 12.48
C TRP A 35 -7.57 -8.42 11.50
N ASP A 36 -8.03 -7.47 10.69
CA ASP A 36 -9.13 -7.68 9.75
C ASP A 36 -8.81 -8.79 8.74
N ILE A 37 -7.59 -8.78 8.18
CA ILE A 37 -7.17 -9.80 7.20
C ILE A 37 -7.10 -11.18 7.85
N MET A 38 -6.57 -11.28 9.08
CA MET A 38 -6.50 -12.56 9.77
C MET A 38 -7.88 -13.12 10.08
N GLU A 39 -8.81 -12.28 10.52
CA GLU A 39 -10.21 -12.67 10.75
C GLU A 39 -10.87 -13.21 9.47
N ILE A 40 -10.67 -12.52 8.33
CA ILE A 40 -11.17 -13.00 7.03
C ILE A 40 -10.58 -14.37 6.69
N ILE A 41 -9.27 -14.57 6.86
CA ILE A 41 -8.59 -15.83 6.54
C ILE A 41 -9.10 -16.98 7.44
N GLU A 42 -9.31 -16.71 8.73
CA GLU A 42 -9.85 -17.69 9.68
C GLU A 42 -11.27 -18.10 9.31
N ASN A 43 -12.13 -17.13 8.98
CA ASN A 43 -13.51 -17.37 8.56
C ASN A 43 -13.59 -18.15 7.24
N MET A 44 -12.64 -17.92 6.33
CA MET A 44 -12.50 -18.68 5.08
C MET A 44 -11.90 -20.09 5.27
N LYS A 45 -11.51 -20.47 6.50
CA LYS A 45 -10.79 -21.72 6.81
C LYS A 45 -9.51 -21.88 5.97
N GLY A 46 -8.82 -20.78 5.68
CA GLY A 46 -7.59 -20.74 4.89
C GLY A 46 -6.36 -21.29 5.63
N LYS A 47 -6.39 -22.58 5.99
CA LYS A 47 -5.36 -23.23 6.84
C LYS A 47 -3.94 -23.04 6.30
N ASP A 48 -3.75 -23.11 4.99
CA ASP A 48 -2.44 -22.93 4.35
C ASP A 48 -1.89 -21.50 4.56
N LEU A 49 -2.75 -20.49 4.46
CA LEU A 49 -2.35 -19.09 4.71
C LEU A 49 -2.03 -18.87 6.18
N ILE A 50 -2.82 -19.45 7.10
CA ILE A 50 -2.57 -19.39 8.54
C ILE A 50 -1.19 -19.96 8.86
N ALA A 51 -0.86 -21.15 8.32
CA ALA A 51 0.43 -21.80 8.54
C ALA A 51 1.60 -20.94 8.04
N ILE A 52 1.45 -20.27 6.90
CA ILE A 52 2.46 -19.32 6.39
C ILE A 52 2.70 -18.18 7.38
N PHE A 53 1.63 -17.59 7.94
CA PHE A 53 1.74 -16.47 8.87
C PHE A 53 2.21 -16.87 10.27
N GLU A 54 1.94 -18.10 10.70
CA GLU A 54 2.50 -18.69 11.92
C GLU A 54 4.01 -18.92 11.76
N LYS A 55 4.43 -19.49 10.62
CA LYS A 55 5.86 -19.65 10.29
C LYS A 55 6.60 -18.31 10.29
N ASN A 56 6.02 -17.27 9.70
CA ASN A 56 6.60 -15.91 9.71
C ASN A 56 6.71 -15.29 11.12
N ALA A 57 5.97 -15.82 12.10
CA ALA A 57 5.98 -15.35 13.47
C ALA A 57 7.00 -16.09 14.35
N MET A 58 7.51 -17.25 13.93
CA MET A 58 8.45 -18.07 14.72
C MET A 58 9.73 -17.32 15.14
N GLU A 59 10.16 -16.33 14.37
CA GLU A 59 11.31 -15.47 14.69
C GLU A 59 11.01 -14.45 15.82
N TYR A 60 9.76 -14.38 16.28
CA TYR A 60 9.26 -13.39 17.23
C TYR A 60 8.61 -14.09 18.43
N LYS A 61 9.25 -13.99 19.61
CA LYS A 61 8.80 -14.69 20.83
C LYS A 61 7.42 -14.25 21.35
N ASP A 62 6.93 -13.08 20.93
CA ASP A 62 5.72 -12.43 21.42
C ASP A 62 4.51 -12.54 20.49
N ARG A 63 4.65 -13.21 19.32
CA ARG A 63 3.58 -13.22 18.31
C ARG A 63 3.30 -14.62 17.81
N LYS A 64 2.01 -14.98 17.80
CA LYS A 64 1.56 -16.26 17.22
C LYS A 64 1.50 -16.20 15.69
N ARG A 65 1.24 -15.02 15.11
CA ARG A 65 1.05 -14.81 13.67
C ARG A 65 1.57 -13.45 13.21
N LYS A 66 2.04 -13.38 11.96
CA LYS A 66 2.59 -12.14 11.41
C LYS A 66 2.29 -11.96 9.92
N PHE A 67 1.40 -11.03 9.61
CA PHE A 67 1.06 -10.64 8.25
C PHE A 67 2.08 -9.66 7.64
N TRP A 68 2.34 -8.53 8.31
CA TRP A 68 3.27 -7.50 7.81
C TRP A 68 4.72 -7.74 8.23
N LYS A 69 5.67 -7.36 7.36
CA LYS A 69 7.08 -7.21 7.73
C LYS A 69 7.24 -6.17 8.86
N LYS A 70 8.24 -6.38 9.73
CA LYS A 70 8.50 -5.50 10.89
C LYS A 70 8.77 -4.06 10.44
N ARG A 71 9.75 -3.87 9.57
CA ARG A 71 10.13 -2.56 9.04
C ARG A 71 9.27 -2.17 7.84
N PHE A 72 9.22 -0.88 7.56
CA PHE A 72 8.78 -0.30 6.30
C PHE A 72 9.86 0.69 5.87
N ASP A 73 9.90 1.00 4.58
CA ASP A 73 10.81 1.99 4.04
C ASP A 73 10.03 3.29 3.79
N ASP A 74 10.59 4.41 4.24
CA ASP A 74 10.05 5.74 3.99
C ASP A 74 11.09 6.66 3.35
N GLN A 75 10.59 7.61 2.57
CA GLN A 75 11.42 8.64 1.98
C GLN A 75 10.63 9.94 1.90
N VAL A 76 11.18 11.00 2.48
CA VAL A 76 10.58 12.34 2.39
C VAL A 76 10.65 12.84 0.95
N VAL A 77 9.48 13.13 0.38
CA VAL A 77 9.36 13.80 -0.92
C VAL A 77 9.57 15.29 -0.71
N ARG A 78 10.65 15.85 -1.30
CA ARG A 78 11.09 17.22 -1.03
C ARG A 78 10.66 18.23 -2.07
N ASP A 79 10.39 17.76 -3.28
CA ASP A 79 10.05 18.60 -4.42
C ASP A 79 9.13 17.85 -5.40
N GLN A 80 8.58 18.61 -6.34
CA GLN A 80 7.65 18.14 -7.36
C GLN A 80 8.30 17.12 -8.32
N LYS A 81 9.59 17.30 -8.67
CA LYS A 81 10.30 16.36 -9.55
C LYS A 81 10.42 14.99 -8.90
N MET A 82 10.75 14.94 -7.61
CA MET A 82 10.80 13.74 -6.81
C MET A 82 9.43 13.10 -6.69
N PHE A 83 8.39 13.89 -6.44
CA PHE A 83 7.01 13.41 -6.41
C PHE A 83 6.65 12.67 -7.71
N TYR A 84 6.83 13.31 -8.87
CA TYR A 84 6.50 12.69 -10.16
C TYR A 84 7.31 11.45 -10.45
N THR A 85 8.60 11.48 -10.10
CA THR A 85 9.47 10.31 -10.25
C THR A 85 8.93 9.11 -9.47
N LYS A 86 8.53 9.33 -8.21
CA LYS A 86 7.95 8.28 -7.36
C LYS A 86 6.56 7.87 -7.81
N LEU A 87 5.70 8.82 -8.19
CA LEU A 87 4.35 8.55 -8.68
C LEU A 87 4.40 7.66 -9.93
N ARG A 88 5.21 8.06 -10.92
CA ARG A 88 5.41 7.30 -12.15
C ARG A 88 5.99 5.92 -11.89
N TYR A 89 6.95 5.81 -10.98
CA TYR A 89 7.49 4.51 -10.58
C TYR A 89 6.39 3.61 -10.01
N ILE A 90 5.63 4.11 -9.03
CA ILE A 90 4.55 3.38 -8.35
C ILE A 90 3.47 2.94 -9.34
N HIS A 91 3.03 3.83 -10.23
CA HIS A 91 2.00 3.53 -11.23
C HIS A 91 2.46 2.50 -12.26
N ASN A 92 3.76 2.46 -12.60
CA ASN A 92 4.30 1.49 -13.55
C ASN A 92 4.66 0.13 -12.93
N ASN A 93 4.60 -0.03 -11.62
CA ASN A 93 4.92 -1.32 -10.98
C ASN A 93 4.06 -2.50 -11.49
N PRO A 94 2.74 -2.36 -11.69
CA PRO A 94 1.92 -3.42 -12.26
C PRO A 94 2.32 -3.81 -13.69
N VAL A 95 2.75 -2.83 -14.50
CA VAL A 95 3.23 -3.07 -15.88
C VAL A 95 4.56 -3.80 -15.85
N LYS A 96 5.52 -3.35 -15.03
CA LYS A 96 6.82 -4.02 -14.84
C LYS A 96 6.68 -5.45 -14.30
N ALA A 97 5.64 -5.70 -13.51
CA ALA A 97 5.31 -7.02 -12.99
C ALA A 97 4.54 -7.90 -13.98
N GLY A 98 4.22 -7.40 -15.18
CA GLY A 98 3.49 -8.15 -16.21
C GLY A 98 2.00 -8.36 -15.93
N LEU A 99 1.40 -7.58 -15.02
CA LEU A 99 -0.01 -7.76 -14.61
C LEU A 99 -1.00 -7.09 -15.55
N VAL A 100 -0.58 -5.99 -16.17
CA VAL A 100 -1.37 -5.19 -17.09
C VAL A 100 -0.47 -4.58 -18.14
N ILE A 101 -1.03 -4.21 -19.28
CA ILE A 101 -0.29 -3.54 -20.35
C ILE A 101 -0.18 -2.04 -20.03
N ARG A 102 -1.23 -1.45 -19.44
CA ARG A 102 -1.24 -0.02 -19.08
C ARG A 102 -1.48 0.20 -17.57
N PRO A 103 -0.80 1.18 -16.93
CA PRO A 103 -0.92 1.44 -15.49
C PRO A 103 -2.36 1.55 -14.95
N GLU A 104 -3.22 2.25 -15.68
CA GLU A 104 -4.60 2.56 -15.30
C GLU A 104 -5.57 1.37 -15.41
N GLU A 105 -5.14 0.26 -16.02
CA GLU A 105 -5.93 -0.97 -16.08
C GLU A 105 -5.87 -1.73 -14.74
N TYR A 106 -4.81 -1.53 -13.97
CA TYR A 106 -4.66 -2.27 -12.72
C TYR A 106 -5.61 -1.74 -11.63
N ARG A 107 -6.48 -2.63 -11.13
CA ARG A 107 -7.56 -2.29 -10.20
C ARG A 107 -7.09 -1.69 -8.89
N TYR A 108 -5.95 -2.16 -8.38
CA TYR A 108 -5.43 -1.78 -7.05
C TYR A 108 -4.28 -0.76 -7.15
N SER A 109 -4.30 0.09 -8.17
CA SER A 109 -3.39 1.21 -8.36
C SER A 109 -4.16 2.51 -8.51
N SER A 110 -3.61 3.58 -7.94
CA SER A 110 -4.16 4.92 -8.12
C SER A 110 -3.99 5.50 -9.52
N ALA A 111 -3.29 4.81 -10.44
CA ALA A 111 -3.12 5.26 -11.82
C ALA A 111 -4.46 5.56 -12.51
N ARG A 112 -5.51 4.79 -12.19
CA ARG A 112 -6.88 5.04 -12.68
C ARG A 112 -7.52 6.30 -12.13
N ASN A 113 -7.21 6.71 -10.90
CA ASN A 113 -7.71 7.97 -10.34
C ASN A 113 -7.16 9.12 -11.17
N TYR A 114 -5.85 9.13 -11.42
CA TYR A 114 -5.20 10.19 -12.19
C TYR A 114 -5.58 10.18 -13.67
N LYS A 115 -5.73 9.00 -14.30
CA LYS A 115 -6.00 8.92 -15.75
C LYS A 115 -7.48 8.96 -16.13
N LYS A 116 -8.36 8.43 -15.27
CA LYS A 116 -9.79 8.24 -15.56
C LYS A 116 -10.72 8.98 -14.60
N GLY A 117 -10.20 9.62 -13.54
CA GLY A 117 -11.03 10.17 -12.46
C GLY A 117 -11.80 9.09 -11.68
N ASP A 118 -11.39 7.82 -11.77
CA ASP A 118 -12.09 6.71 -11.12
C ASP A 118 -11.66 6.59 -9.65
N HIS A 119 -12.55 7.00 -8.74
CA HIS A 119 -12.37 6.91 -7.28
C HIS A 119 -13.22 5.80 -6.63
N SER A 120 -13.76 4.87 -7.41
CA SER A 120 -14.71 3.84 -6.93
C SER A 120 -14.13 2.87 -5.90
N ILE A 121 -12.84 2.55 -6.00
CA ILE A 121 -12.16 1.60 -5.08
C ILE A 121 -11.53 2.32 -3.90
N ILE A 122 -10.86 3.43 -4.17
CA ILE A 122 -10.24 4.27 -3.15
C ILE A 122 -10.24 5.71 -3.65
N TRP A 123 -10.67 6.63 -2.79
CA TRP A 123 -10.53 8.04 -3.06
C TRP A 123 -9.06 8.47 -2.91
N VAL A 124 -8.60 9.30 -3.82
CA VAL A 124 -7.23 9.81 -3.85
C VAL A 124 -7.33 11.26 -4.22
N ASN A 125 -6.68 12.14 -3.45
CA ASN A 125 -6.53 13.53 -3.85
C ASN A 125 -5.60 13.59 -5.08
N THR A 126 -6.18 13.83 -6.26
CA THR A 126 -5.43 14.03 -7.51
C THR A 126 -5.05 15.49 -7.74
N GLU A 127 -5.63 16.41 -6.97
CA GLU A 127 -5.37 17.87 -7.00
C GLU A 127 -4.20 18.28 -6.10
N MET A 128 -3.57 17.33 -5.42
CA MET A 128 -2.47 17.53 -4.47
C MET A 128 -1.19 18.14 -5.07
N LEU A 129 -1.29 18.64 -6.29
CA LEU A 129 -0.30 19.37 -7.04
C LEU A 129 -1.06 20.48 -7.76
N GLY A 130 -0.60 21.72 -7.60
CA GLY A 130 -0.93 22.83 -8.51
C GLY A 130 -0.39 22.59 -9.91
N VAL A 131 -0.72 21.44 -10.50
CA VAL A 131 -0.33 20.99 -11.83
C VAL A 131 -1.56 20.34 -12.42
N ILE A 132 -2.20 21.11 -13.28
CA ILE A 132 -3.21 20.63 -14.22
C ILE A 132 -2.54 19.53 -15.04
N ILE A 133 -3.10 18.33 -14.99
CA ILE A 133 -2.73 17.28 -15.94
C ILE A 133 -3.46 17.66 -17.23
N GLU A 134 -2.75 18.31 -18.14
CA GLU A 134 -3.16 18.38 -19.56
C GLU A 134 -3.03 17.01 -20.22
#